data_AF-A0A549SWK4-F1
#
_entry.id   AF-A0A549SWK4-F1
#
_cell.length_a   1.000
_cell.length_b   1.000
_cell.length_c   1.000
_cell.angle_alpha   90.00
_cell.angle_beta   90.00
_cell.angle_gamma   90.00
#
_symmetry.space_group_name_H-M   'P 1'
#
loop_
_entity.id
_entity.type
_entity.pdbx_description
1 polymer ?
#
loop_
_entity_poly.entity_id
_entity_poly.type
_entity_poly.pdbx_seq_one_letter_code
_entity_poly.pdbx_strand_id
1 'polypeptide(L)'
;MSTTELDMRNESASPTLDEATRKGIADLLEKASPLLQGRRFHNIVDLLSLASDAVDMADDAMIQKLMKAYEESIGAAWTLGNGARFAANEASRKPTPSLLGLLRAAGDEDVRRGLHFALLFLAVLGRQTRDEPA
;
A
#
# COMPACT_ATOMS: atom_id res chain seq x y z
N MET A 1 19.39 10.69 68.19
CA MET A 1 20.38 11.34 67.30
C MET A 1 21.54 10.35 67.12
N SER A 2 22.01 9.96 65.95
CA SER A 2 21.56 10.01 64.56
C SER A 2 22.72 9.42 63.75
N THR A 3 22.67 8.15 63.31
CA THR A 3 23.61 7.65 62.27
C THR A 3 23.21 6.34 61.57
N THR A 4 22.00 5.80 61.77
CA THR A 4 21.57 4.51 61.17
C THR A 4 20.54 4.67 60.03
N GLU A 5 20.13 5.89 59.69
CA GLU A 5 18.93 6.13 58.85
C GLU A 5 19.18 6.78 57.47
N LEU A 6 20.41 6.85 56.96
CA LEU A 6 20.70 7.66 55.75
C LEU A 6 21.29 6.95 54.52
N ASP A 7 21.14 5.63 54.37
CA ASP A 7 21.52 5.00 53.09
C ASP A 7 20.50 3.99 52.54
N MET A 8 19.23 4.11 52.93
CA MET A 8 18.11 3.32 52.36
C MET A 8 17.27 4.09 51.35
N ARG A 9 17.88 5.01 50.58
CA ARG A 9 17.19 5.73 49.51
C ARG A 9 18.13 6.00 48.35
N ASN A 10 18.42 5.00 47.53
CA ASN A 10 18.50 5.11 46.06
C ASN A 10 19.16 3.87 45.43
N GLU A 11 18.45 2.74 45.38
CA GLU A 11 18.62 1.83 44.25
C GLU A 11 17.37 1.96 43.38
N SER A 12 17.37 2.98 42.53
CA SER A 12 16.63 2.94 41.29
C SER A 12 16.93 1.60 40.61
N ALA A 13 15.98 0.67 40.72
CA ALA A 13 15.98 -0.62 40.04
C ALA A 13 15.99 -0.34 38.53
N SER A 14 17.20 -0.13 37.99
CA SER A 14 17.43 -0.24 36.57
C SER A 14 17.10 -1.69 36.23
N PRO A 15 16.09 -1.96 35.38
CA PRO A 15 15.89 -3.32 34.91
C PRO A 15 17.18 -3.70 34.20
N THR A 16 17.98 -4.58 34.81
CA THR A 16 19.18 -5.13 34.20
C THR A 16 18.70 -5.89 32.97
N LEU A 17 18.81 -5.24 31.81
CA LEU A 17 18.41 -5.83 30.54
C LEU A 17 19.17 -7.14 30.38
N ASP A 18 18.43 -8.25 30.34
CA ASP A 18 18.99 -9.57 30.09
C ASP A 18 19.77 -9.57 28.77
N GLU A 19 20.76 -10.46 28.66
CA GLU A 19 21.69 -10.50 27.52
C GLU A 19 20.94 -10.70 26.18
N ALA A 20 19.84 -11.45 26.18
CA ALA A 20 18.98 -11.61 25.01
C ALA A 20 18.33 -10.27 24.59
N THR A 21 17.90 -9.46 25.55
CA THR A 21 17.28 -8.15 25.29
C THR A 21 18.32 -7.17 24.75
N ARG A 22 19.54 -7.19 25.31
CA ARG A 22 20.66 -6.36 24.84
C ARG A 22 21.04 -6.68 23.39
N LYS A 23 21.13 -7.97 23.06
CA LYS A 23 21.40 -8.42 21.70
C LYS A 23 20.28 -8.04 20.73
N GLY A 24 19.02 -8.17 21.14
CA GLY A 24 17.86 -7.75 20.34
C GLY A 24 17.85 -6.25 20.05
N ILE A 25 18.14 -5.43 21.06
CA ILE A 25 18.26 -3.96 20.89
C ILE A 25 19.40 -3.61 19.95
N ALA A 26 20.56 -4.28 20.07
CA ALA A 26 21.70 -4.04 19.17
C ALA A 26 21.34 -4.34 17.70
N ASP A 27 20.65 -5.45 17.42
CA ASP A 27 20.18 -5.82 16.08
C ASP A 27 19.15 -4.81 15.53
N LEU A 28 18.24 -4.32 16.36
CA LEU A 28 17.30 -3.26 15.97
C LEU A 28 18.02 -1.94 15.66
N LEU A 29 19.03 -1.59 16.47
CA LEU A 29 19.82 -0.38 16.28
C LEU A 29 20.65 -0.44 15.00
N GLU A 30 21.20 -1.61 14.66
CA GLU A 30 21.90 -1.84 13.40
C GLU A 30 20.96 -1.62 12.19
N LYS A 31 19.73 -2.15 12.25
CA LYS A 31 18.71 -1.96 11.21
C LYS A 31 18.22 -0.52 11.11
N ALA A 32 18.10 0.19 12.23
CA ALA A 32 17.69 1.58 12.29
C ALA A 32 18.83 2.55 11.94
N SER A 33 20.09 2.13 12.06
CA SER A 33 21.30 2.92 11.82
C SER A 33 21.26 3.75 10.52
N PRO A 34 20.94 3.21 9.33
CA PRO A 34 20.87 4.03 8.11
C PRO A 34 19.77 5.11 8.14
N LEU A 35 18.68 4.89 8.88
CA LEU A 35 17.61 5.89 9.06
C LEU A 35 17.98 6.95 10.08
N LEU A 36 18.68 6.56 11.14
CA LEU A 36 19.21 7.43 12.18
C LEU A 36 20.33 8.33 11.65
N GLN A 37 21.31 7.75 10.94
CA GLN A 37 22.38 8.48 10.27
C GLN A 37 21.84 9.47 9.23
N GLY A 38 20.82 9.07 8.48
CA GLY A 38 20.12 9.93 7.53
C GLY A 38 19.19 10.98 8.17
N ARG A 39 19.14 11.09 9.51
CA ARG A 39 18.27 11.98 10.29
C ARG A 39 16.78 11.89 9.92
N ARG A 40 16.34 10.81 9.28
CA ARG A 40 14.97 10.61 8.77
C ARG A 40 14.14 9.61 9.58
N PHE A 41 14.70 9.10 10.68
CA PHE A 41 13.99 8.19 11.57
C PHE A 41 12.71 8.82 12.14
N HIS A 42 12.73 10.14 12.42
CA HIS A 42 11.54 10.86 12.86
C HIS A 42 10.38 10.76 11.87
N ASN A 43 10.62 10.81 10.54
CA ASN A 43 9.55 10.62 9.55
C ASN A 43 8.85 9.26 9.67
N ILE A 44 9.58 8.21 10.04
CA ILE A 44 8.99 6.88 10.27
C ILE A 44 8.13 6.92 11.54
N VAL A 45 8.62 7.55 12.60
CA VAL A 45 7.86 7.76 13.84
C VAL A 45 6.60 8.58 13.58
N ASP A 46 6.68 9.64 12.77
CA ASP A 46 5.55 10.49 12.39
C ASP A 46 4.52 9.70 11.58
N LEU A 47 4.96 8.89 10.60
CA LEU A 47 4.07 8.01 9.84
C LEU A 47 3.40 6.95 10.73
N LEU A 48 4.14 6.36 11.66
CA LEU A 48 3.59 5.39 12.62
C LEU A 48 2.61 6.06 13.59
N SER A 49 2.87 7.30 13.98
CA SER A 49 1.97 8.10 14.83
C SER A 49 0.67 8.39 14.09
N LEU A 50 0.75 8.88 12.85
CA LEU A 50 -0.42 9.10 12.00
C LEU A 50 -1.21 7.81 11.75
N ALA A 51 -0.51 6.69 11.52
CA ALA A 51 -1.16 5.38 11.36
C ALA A 51 -1.83 4.93 12.66
N SER A 52 -1.22 5.18 13.81
CA SER A 52 -1.82 4.91 15.12
C SER A 52 -3.08 5.74 15.33
N ASP A 53 -3.04 7.04 15.07
CA ASP A 53 -4.20 7.92 15.18
C ASP A 53 -5.34 7.44 14.24
N ALA A 54 -4.99 6.98 13.04
CA ALA A 54 -5.96 6.44 12.09
C ALA A 54 -6.59 5.11 12.58
N VAL A 55 -5.81 4.25 13.24
CA VAL A 55 -6.30 2.99 13.84
C VAL A 55 -7.16 3.28 15.06
N ASP A 56 -6.78 4.23 15.90
CA ASP A 56 -7.54 4.61 17.09
C ASP A 56 -8.90 5.23 16.72
N MET A 57 -8.99 5.89 15.57
CA MET A 57 -10.25 6.43 15.03
C MET A 57 -11.02 5.40 14.19
N ALA A 58 -10.42 4.26 13.85
CA ALA A 58 -11.05 3.24 13.03
C ALA A 58 -12.01 2.38 13.85
N ASP A 59 -13.29 2.38 13.47
CA ASP A 59 -14.22 1.36 13.92
C ASP A 59 -14.16 0.11 13.01
N ASP A 60 -14.73 -1.00 13.50
CA ASP A 60 -14.78 -2.27 12.76
C ASP A 60 -15.44 -2.11 11.37
N ALA A 61 -16.44 -1.24 11.28
CA ALA A 61 -17.16 -0.98 10.03
C ALA A 61 -16.28 -0.27 9.00
N MET A 62 -15.44 0.69 9.42
CA MET A 62 -14.50 1.40 8.58
C MET A 62 -13.39 0.46 8.10
N ILE A 63 -12.86 -0.40 8.98
CA ILE A 63 -11.88 -1.42 8.60
C ILE A 63 -12.45 -2.35 7.54
N GLN A 64 -13.68 -2.86 7.72
CA GLN A 64 -14.33 -3.72 6.74
C GLN A 64 -14.52 -3.03 5.38
N LYS A 65 -14.91 -1.75 5.36
CA LYS A 65 -15.03 -0.97 4.12
C LYS A 65 -13.69 -0.77 3.43
N LEU A 66 -12.63 -0.46 4.20
CA LEU A 66 -11.28 -0.30 3.66
C LEU A 66 -10.78 -1.60 3.04
N MET A 67 -10.95 -2.72 3.75
CA MET A 67 -10.55 -4.04 3.25
C MET A 67 -11.33 -4.43 1.99
N LYS A 68 -12.63 -4.14 1.95
CA LYS A 68 -13.45 -4.38 0.76
C LYS A 68 -13.00 -3.52 -0.42
N ALA A 69 -12.76 -2.22 -0.20
CA ALA A 69 -12.25 -1.33 -1.24
C ALA A 69 -10.86 -1.76 -1.74
N TYR A 70 -9.99 -2.21 -0.83
CA TYR A 70 -8.68 -2.78 -1.15
C TYR A 70 -8.81 -4.05 -2.01
N GLU A 71 -9.67 -5.00 -1.60
CA GLU A 71 -9.90 -6.24 -2.33
C GLU A 71 -10.47 -5.97 -3.73
N GLU A 72 -11.48 -5.10 -3.84
CA GLU A 72 -12.10 -4.75 -5.11
C GLU A 72 -11.11 -4.04 -6.05
N SER A 73 -10.34 -3.08 -5.53
CA SER A 73 -9.39 -2.31 -6.34
C SER A 73 -8.20 -3.15 -6.80
N ILE A 74 -7.60 -3.93 -5.90
CA ILE A 74 -6.48 -4.82 -6.25
C ILE A 74 -6.95 -5.98 -7.10
N GLY A 75 -8.12 -6.55 -6.83
CA GLY A 75 -8.71 -7.60 -7.67
C GLY A 75 -8.94 -7.12 -9.10
N ALA A 76 -9.49 -5.90 -9.25
CA ALA A 76 -9.66 -5.27 -10.56
C ALA A 76 -8.31 -5.01 -11.25
N ALA A 77 -7.35 -4.41 -10.54
CA ALA A 77 -6.01 -4.13 -11.06
C ALA A 77 -5.26 -5.41 -11.45
N TRP A 78 -5.38 -6.48 -10.67
CA TRP A 78 -4.77 -7.78 -10.92
C TRP A 78 -5.34 -8.42 -12.19
N THR A 79 -6.67 -8.41 -12.33
CA THR A 79 -7.36 -8.94 -13.51
C THR A 79 -6.97 -8.18 -14.78
N LEU A 80 -6.98 -6.85 -14.73
CA LEU A 80 -6.55 -5.99 -15.82
C LEU A 80 -5.08 -6.21 -16.18
N GLY A 81 -4.20 -6.26 -15.16
CA GLY A 81 -2.77 -6.47 -15.34
C GLY A 81 -2.45 -7.82 -15.98
N ASN A 82 -3.12 -8.89 -15.57
CA ASN A 82 -2.93 -10.20 -16.17
C ASN A 82 -3.48 -10.28 -17.59
N GLY A 83 -4.65 -9.68 -17.86
CA GLY A 83 -5.19 -9.55 -19.22
C GLY A 83 -4.23 -8.80 -20.14
N ALA A 84 -3.65 -7.69 -19.66
CA ALA A 84 -2.66 -6.91 -20.39
C ALA A 84 -1.38 -7.71 -20.66
N ARG A 85 -0.84 -8.43 -19.66
CA ARG A 85 0.34 -9.29 -19.83
C ARG A 85 0.08 -10.41 -20.84
N PHE A 86 -1.07 -11.06 -20.76
CA PHE A 86 -1.47 -12.10 -21.70
C PHE A 86 -1.56 -11.55 -23.12
N ALA A 87 -2.26 -10.43 -23.32
CA ALA A 87 -2.39 -9.77 -24.61
C ALA A 87 -1.03 -9.31 -25.18
N ALA A 88 -0.14 -8.78 -24.34
CA ALA A 88 1.20 -8.36 -24.76
C ALA A 88 2.04 -9.55 -25.24
N ASN A 89 2.01 -10.66 -24.50
CA ASN A 89 2.70 -11.89 -24.89
C ASN A 89 2.14 -12.45 -26.21
N GLU A 90 0.81 -12.47 -26.37
CA GLU A 90 0.16 -12.92 -27.60
C GLU A 90 0.50 -12.01 -28.79
N ALA A 91 0.54 -10.70 -28.58
CA ALA A 91 0.93 -9.72 -29.60
C ALA A 91 2.40 -9.87 -30.01
N SER A 92 3.31 -10.14 -29.07
CA SER A 92 4.73 -10.35 -29.37
C SER A 92 5.02 -11.59 -30.23
N ARG A 93 4.11 -12.57 -30.22
CA ARG A 93 4.21 -13.82 -30.99
C ARG A 93 3.62 -13.71 -32.39
N LYS A 94 2.91 -12.62 -32.69
CA LYS A 94 2.25 -12.38 -33.97
C LYS A 94 2.98 -11.28 -34.74
N PRO A 95 2.98 -11.33 -36.09
CA PRO A 95 3.50 -10.24 -36.89
C PRO A 95 2.67 -8.97 -36.65
N THR A 96 3.31 -7.81 -36.78
CA THR A 96 2.66 -6.51 -36.61
C THR A 96 1.50 -6.39 -37.60
N PRO A 97 0.26 -6.15 -37.14
CA PRO A 97 -0.89 -6.07 -38.03
C PRO A 97 -0.81 -4.83 -38.91
N SER A 98 -1.22 -4.95 -40.17
CA SER A 98 -1.45 -3.81 -41.04
C SER A 98 -2.71 -3.04 -40.63
N LEU A 99 -2.91 -1.83 -41.14
CA LEU A 99 -4.13 -1.05 -40.88
C LEU A 99 -5.42 -1.82 -41.25
N LEU A 100 -5.40 -2.51 -42.39
CA LEU A 100 -6.51 -3.38 -42.81
C LEU A 100 -6.67 -4.59 -41.85
N GLY A 101 -5.55 -5.11 -41.33
CA GLY A 101 -5.55 -6.18 -40.33
C GLY A 101 -6.20 -5.77 -39.02
N LEU A 102 -5.98 -4.54 -38.55
CA LEU A 102 -6.65 -3.98 -37.37
C LEU A 102 -8.16 -3.83 -37.60
N LEU A 103 -8.57 -3.31 -38.76
CA LEU A 103 -9.98 -3.22 -39.16
C LEU A 103 -10.65 -4.60 -39.21
N ARG A 104 -9.95 -5.61 -39.73
CA ARG A 104 -10.44 -6.99 -39.75
C ARG A 104 -10.56 -7.57 -38.33
N ALA A 105 -9.61 -7.27 -37.45
CA ALA A 105 -9.65 -7.69 -36.04
C ALA A 105 -10.80 -7.03 -35.28
N ALA A 106 -11.17 -5.80 -35.60
CA ALA A 106 -12.39 -5.16 -35.07
C ALA A 106 -13.68 -5.85 -35.53
N GLY A 107 -13.61 -6.73 -36.53
CA GLY A 107 -14.70 -7.61 -36.96
C GLY A 107 -14.83 -8.89 -36.11
N ASP A 108 -13.93 -9.15 -35.17
CA ASP A 108 -14.05 -10.25 -34.21
C ASP A 108 -15.11 -9.94 -33.14
N GLU A 109 -15.88 -10.94 -32.71
CA GLU A 109 -16.98 -10.75 -31.76
C GLU A 109 -16.51 -10.25 -30.39
N ASP A 110 -15.40 -10.80 -29.88
CA ASP A 110 -14.88 -10.46 -28.57
C ASP A 110 -14.22 -9.07 -28.59
N VAL A 111 -13.55 -8.73 -29.69
CA VAL A 111 -13.00 -7.39 -29.91
C VAL A 111 -14.11 -6.33 -29.97
N ARG A 112 -15.22 -6.62 -30.67
CA ARG A 112 -16.38 -5.69 -30.71
C ARG A 112 -16.99 -5.50 -29.34
N ARG A 113 -17.16 -6.57 -28.55
CA ARG A 113 -17.67 -6.48 -27.18
C ARG A 113 -16.77 -5.62 -26.30
N GLY A 114 -15.46 -5.84 -26.37
CA GLY A 114 -14.47 -5.04 -25.64
C GLY A 114 -14.48 -3.57 -26.04
N LEU A 115 -14.55 -3.28 -27.34
CA LEU A 115 -14.64 -1.91 -27.86
C LEU A 115 -15.94 -1.22 -27.40
N HIS A 116 -17.07 -1.91 -27.48
CA HIS A 116 -18.35 -1.39 -27.02
C HIS A 116 -18.32 -1.07 -25.52
N PHE A 117 -17.75 -1.97 -24.70
CA PHE A 117 -17.53 -1.71 -23.28
C PHE A 117 -16.67 -0.46 -23.05
N ALA A 118 -15.54 -0.33 -23.74
CA ALA A 118 -14.65 0.83 -23.60
C ALA A 118 -15.36 2.16 -23.94
N LEU A 119 -16.15 2.17 -25.01
CA LEU A 119 -16.95 3.33 -25.41
C LEU A 119 -18.01 3.68 -24.35
N LEU A 120 -18.71 2.69 -23.80
CA LEU A 120 -19.69 2.90 -22.73
C LEU A 120 -19.03 3.42 -21.45
N PHE A 121 -17.89 2.85 -21.07
CA PHE A 121 -17.11 3.28 -19.90
C PHE A 121 -16.68 4.75 -20.03
N LEU A 122 -16.13 5.13 -21.19
CA LEU A 122 -15.77 6.52 -21.49
C LEU A 122 -16.99 7.45 -21.47
N ALA A 123 -18.14 6.99 -21.99
CA ALA A 123 -19.37 7.77 -21.95
C ALA A 123 -19.88 8.01 -20.52
N VAL A 124 -19.71 7.05 -19.61
CA VAL A 124 -20.04 7.21 -18.18
C VAL A 124 -19.10 8.23 -17.53
N LEU A 125 -17.79 8.07 -17.72
CA LEU A 125 -16.79 8.95 -17.13
C LEU A 125 -16.97 10.41 -17.60
N GLY A 126 -17.24 10.62 -18.88
CA GLY A 126 -17.50 11.94 -19.44
C GLY A 126 -18.82 12.59 -19.00
N ARG A 127 -19.78 11.83 -18.45
CA ARG A 127 -20.96 12.41 -17.79
C ARG A 127 -20.64 12.90 -16.39
N GLN A 128 -19.90 12.11 -15.62
CA GLN A 128 -19.51 12.46 -14.25
C GLN A 128 -18.72 13.77 -14.20
N THR A 129 -17.83 14.01 -15.17
CA THR A 129 -17.06 15.26 -15.25
C THR A 129 -17.87 16.49 -15.67
N ARG A 130 -19.10 16.30 -16.18
CA ARG A 130 -20.02 17.39 -16.55
C ARG A 130 -20.98 17.76 -15.42
N ASP A 131 -21.28 16.80 -14.55
CA ASP A 131 -22.30 16.92 -13.51
C ASP A 131 -21.73 17.37 -12.15
N GLU A 132 -20.41 17.56 -12.03
CA GLU A 132 -19.76 18.20 -10.89
C GLU A 132 -19.89 19.74 -11.00
N PRO A 133 -20.65 20.42 -10.11
CA PRO A 133 -20.68 21.88 -10.11
C PRO A 133 -19.32 22.40 -9.65
N ALA A 134 -18.74 23.31 -10.45
CA ALA A 134 -17.52 24.04 -10.12
C ALA A 134 -17.65 24.87 -8.84
#